data_AF-R7XSA4-F1
#
_entry.id   AF-R7XSA4-F1
#
_cell.length_a   1.000
_cell.length_b   1.000
_cell.length_c   1.000
_cell.angle_alpha   90.00
_cell.angle_beta   90.00
_cell.angle_gamma   90.00
#
_symmetry.space_group_name_H-M   'P 1'
#
loop_
_entity.id
_entity.type
_entity.pdbx_description
1 polymer ?
#
loop_
_entity_poly.entity_id
_entity_poly.type
_entity_poly.pdbx_seq_one_letter_code
_entity_poly.pdbx_strand_id
1 'polypeptide(L)'
;MERSRRDRFTTVAPTAEEFKVAVLLAGLFIFLSTPLVVQGIVAWTTSGDFALPNGHFLDAYGGLLHGHFGAGLRRGAADALPQDPVMWVLTVVGEVLTLGASVVVGMWMRELTGANSRHGLATPTQAAEALGVPRLRNSAEVIRPDLYARSGRRGRGGSK
;
A
#
# COMPACT_ATOMS: atom_id res chain seq x y z
N MET A 1 -32.53 8.03 -22.92
CA MET A 1 -32.23 8.23 -21.48
C MET A 1 -31.46 7.08 -20.83
N GLU A 2 -31.22 5.94 -21.49
CA GLU A 2 -30.52 4.78 -20.89
C GLU A 2 -29.00 4.88 -20.83
N ARG A 3 -28.35 5.73 -21.65
CA ARG A 3 -26.88 5.89 -21.62
C ARG A 3 -26.36 6.50 -20.30
N SER A 4 -27.13 7.42 -19.70
CA SER A 4 -26.73 8.13 -18.46
C SER A 4 -26.73 7.25 -17.20
N ARG A 5 -27.34 6.05 -17.23
CA ARG A 5 -27.28 5.09 -16.11
C ARG A 5 -26.00 4.25 -16.10
N ARG A 6 -25.31 4.08 -17.24
CA ARG A 6 -24.09 3.24 -17.31
C ARG A 6 -22.86 3.95 -16.77
N ASP A 7 -22.74 5.26 -16.97
CA ASP A 7 -21.63 6.07 -16.45
C ASP A 7 -21.61 6.18 -14.92
N ARG A 8 -22.73 5.92 -14.25
CA ARG A 8 -22.82 6.01 -12.79
C ARG A 8 -22.21 4.83 -12.03
N PHE A 9 -21.85 3.76 -12.75
CA PHE A 9 -21.22 2.56 -12.19
C PHE A 9 -19.79 2.34 -12.67
N THR A 10 -19.23 3.26 -13.46
CA THR A 10 -17.81 3.28 -13.78
C THR A 10 -17.05 3.98 -12.66
N THR A 11 -17.11 3.44 -11.45
CA THR A 11 -16.01 3.66 -10.52
C THR A 11 -14.83 2.96 -11.16
N VAL A 12 -13.93 3.71 -11.77
CA VAL A 12 -12.65 3.19 -12.26
C VAL A 12 -11.85 2.83 -11.02
N ALA A 13 -12.14 1.66 -10.45
CA ALA A 13 -11.27 1.06 -9.46
C ALA A 13 -9.93 0.82 -10.16
N PRO A 14 -8.80 1.16 -9.53
CA PRO A 14 -7.49 0.89 -10.10
C PRO A 14 -7.43 -0.57 -10.53
N THR A 15 -6.97 -0.83 -11.75
CA THR A 15 -6.85 -2.20 -12.21
C THR A 15 -5.84 -2.92 -11.32
N ALA A 16 -6.00 -4.24 -11.12
CA ALA A 16 -5.09 -5.01 -10.29
C ALA A 16 -3.62 -4.92 -10.76
N GLU A 17 -3.39 -4.55 -12.03
CA GLU A 17 -2.08 -4.31 -12.60
C GLU A 17 -1.50 -2.96 -12.18
N GLU A 18 -2.27 -1.87 -12.22
CA GLU A 18 -1.85 -0.55 -11.73
C GLU A 18 -1.42 -0.60 -10.27
N PHE A 19 -2.12 -1.37 -9.44
CA PHE A 19 -1.77 -1.54 -8.03
C PHE A 19 -0.41 -2.24 -7.86
N LYS A 20 -0.14 -3.30 -8.63
CA LYS A 20 1.17 -3.99 -8.59
C LYS A 20 2.31 -3.08 -9.02
N VAL A 21 2.11 -2.31 -10.09
CA VAL A 21 3.10 -1.35 -10.58
C VAL A 21 3.36 -0.26 -9.53
N ALA A 22 2.31 0.27 -8.91
CA ALA A 22 2.44 1.26 -7.84
C ALA A 22 3.23 0.72 -6.64
N VAL A 23 2.94 -0.51 -6.19
CA VAL A 23 3.68 -1.16 -5.09
C VAL A 23 5.14 -1.39 -5.47
N LEU A 24 5.41 -1.82 -6.71
CA LEU A 24 6.79 -2.04 -7.18
C LEU A 24 7.56 -0.72 -7.24
N LEU A 25 6.96 0.34 -7.79
CA LEU A 25 7.57 1.66 -7.84
C LEU A 25 7.80 2.25 -6.45
N ALA A 26 6.84 2.10 -5.53
CA ALA A 26 7.00 2.53 -4.15
C ALA A 26 8.12 1.76 -3.44
N GLY A 27 8.15 0.44 -3.59
CA GLY A 27 9.21 -0.41 -3.03
C GLY A 27 10.58 -0.06 -3.60
N LEU A 28 10.68 0.17 -4.91
CA LEU A 28 11.93 0.61 -5.55
C LEU A 28 12.36 2.00 -5.04
N PHE A 29 11.42 2.94 -4.91
CA PHE A 29 11.71 4.26 -4.38
C PHE A 29 12.21 4.20 -2.94
N ILE A 30 11.57 3.38 -2.09
CA ILE A 30 12.02 3.13 -0.72
C ILE A 30 13.43 2.56 -0.74
N PHE A 31 13.65 1.47 -1.48
CA PHE A 31 14.95 0.79 -1.58
C PHE A 31 16.07 1.71 -2.03
N LEU A 32 15.81 2.57 -3.01
CA LEU A 32 16.79 3.55 -3.45
C LEU A 32 17.01 4.61 -2.38
N SER A 33 15.97 5.13 -1.73
CA SER A 33 16.08 6.24 -0.78
C SER A 33 16.70 5.86 0.57
N THR A 34 16.46 4.64 1.08
CA THR A 34 16.95 4.19 2.40
C THR A 34 18.44 4.41 2.63
N PRO A 35 19.36 3.98 1.74
CA PRO A 35 20.79 4.13 2.02
C PRO A 35 21.24 5.60 2.11
N LEU A 36 20.63 6.50 1.35
CA LEU A 36 20.88 7.94 1.46
C LEU A 36 20.40 8.49 2.81
N VAL A 37 19.23 8.05 3.25
CA VAL A 37 18.66 8.44 4.55
C VAL A 37 19.53 7.91 5.69
N VAL A 38 19.95 6.66 5.63
CA VAL A 38 20.87 6.05 6.62
C VAL A 38 22.18 6.84 6.66
N GLN A 39 22.79 7.14 5.52
CA GLN A 39 24.01 7.94 5.45
C GLN A 39 23.83 9.34 6.06
N GLY A 40 22.71 10.02 5.77
CA GLY A 40 22.41 11.33 6.33
C GLY A 40 22.18 11.30 7.84
N ILE A 41 21.47 10.29 8.35
CA ILE A 41 21.26 10.10 9.80
C ILE A 41 22.59 9.82 10.49
N VAL A 42 23.41 8.90 9.96
CA VAL A 42 24.70 8.57 10.57
C VAL A 42 25.61 9.79 10.58
N ALA A 43 25.74 10.49 9.45
CA ALA A 43 26.53 11.71 9.36
C ALA A 43 26.06 12.79 10.36
N TRP A 44 24.75 12.95 10.55
CA TRP A 44 24.21 13.86 11.55
C TRP A 44 24.55 13.42 12.98
N THR A 45 24.45 12.13 13.28
CA THR A 45 24.77 11.61 14.62
C THR A 45 26.25 11.66 14.96
N THR A 46 27.14 11.54 13.97
CA THR A 46 28.60 11.51 14.20
C THR A 46 29.26 12.88 14.08
N SER A 47 28.82 13.71 13.13
CA SER A 47 29.41 15.04 12.90
C SER A 47 28.60 16.19 13.52
N GLY A 48 27.33 15.97 13.89
CA GLY A 48 26.41 17.02 14.33
C GLY A 48 25.85 17.87 13.18
N ASP A 49 26.40 17.73 11.97
CA ASP A 49 25.97 18.44 10.78
C ASP A 49 25.07 17.56 9.92
N PHE A 50 23.86 18.05 9.64
CA PHE A 50 22.97 17.40 8.68
C PHE A 50 23.45 17.72 7.25
N ALA A 51 24.16 16.79 6.63
CA ALA A 51 24.71 16.93 5.29
C ALA A 51 24.01 15.99 4.30
N LEU A 52 23.17 16.55 3.43
CA LEU A 52 22.64 15.86 2.25
C LEU A 52 23.65 15.89 1.11
N PRO A 53 23.67 14.89 0.20
CA PRO A 53 24.57 14.87 -0.94
C PRO A 53 24.44 16.15 -1.78
N ASN A 54 25.52 16.93 -1.86
CA ASN A 54 25.49 18.24 -2.53
C ASN A 54 25.51 18.04 -4.06
N GLY A 55 24.35 18.14 -4.72
CA GLY A 55 24.21 18.29 -6.18
C GLY A 55 24.63 17.10 -7.06
N HIS A 56 25.41 16.17 -6.54
CA HIS A 56 25.95 15.00 -7.23
C HIS A 56 25.28 13.71 -6.75
N PHE A 57 23.95 13.66 -6.83
CA PHE A 57 23.17 12.50 -6.36
C PHE A 57 23.54 11.21 -7.11
N LEU A 58 23.83 11.29 -8.42
CA LEU A 58 24.21 10.13 -9.22
C LEU A 58 25.58 9.58 -8.82
N ASP A 59 26.55 10.45 -8.52
CA ASP A 59 27.87 10.02 -8.06
C ASP A 59 27.82 9.47 -6.62
N ALA A 60 26.97 10.05 -5.77
CA ALA A 60 26.69 9.54 -4.43
C ALA A 60 26.08 8.13 -4.48
N TYR A 61 25.12 7.89 -5.37
CA TYR A 61 24.57 6.56 -5.61
C TYR A 61 25.58 5.60 -6.23
N GLY A 62 26.39 6.07 -7.18
CA GLY A 62 27.44 5.27 -7.80
C GLY A 62 28.46 4.80 -6.78
N GLY A 63 28.93 5.70 -5.91
CA GLY A 63 29.83 5.38 -4.80
C GLY A 63 29.20 4.39 -3.82
N LEU A 64 27.95 4.62 -3.42
CA LEU A 64 27.19 3.74 -2.54
C LEU A 64 27.02 2.32 -3.11
N LEU A 65 26.70 2.19 -4.40
CA LEU A 65 26.60 0.88 -5.08
C LEU A 65 27.95 0.15 -5.12
N HIS A 66 29.05 0.90 -5.14
CA HIS A 66 30.41 0.37 -5.03
C HIS A 66 30.90 0.25 -3.57
N GLY A 67 30.01 0.46 -2.58
CA GLY A 67 30.32 0.34 -1.16
C GLY A 67 31.12 1.50 -0.56
N HIS A 68 31.27 2.62 -1.26
CA HIS A 68 31.94 3.82 -0.78
C HIS A 68 30.91 4.78 -0.18
N PHE A 69 30.73 4.70 1.14
CA PHE A 69 29.85 5.60 1.86
C PHE A 69 30.52 6.97 2.06
N GLY A 70 29.72 8.04 2.03
CA GLY A 70 30.24 9.42 2.10
C GLY A 70 30.49 10.09 0.75
N ALA A 71 30.29 9.39 -0.37
CA ALA A 71 30.29 9.98 -1.70
C ALA A 71 29.20 11.08 -1.79
N GLY A 72 29.61 12.31 -2.15
CA GLY A 72 28.73 13.48 -2.23
C GLY A 72 28.52 14.24 -0.92
N LEU A 73 29.03 13.76 0.22
CA LEU A 73 29.00 14.52 1.48
C LEU A 73 30.15 15.54 1.55
N ARG A 74 29.96 16.57 2.37
CA ARG A 74 31.02 17.52 2.72
C ARG A 74 32.12 16.76 3.47
N ARG A 75 33.39 17.01 3.15
CA ARG A 75 34.55 16.22 3.67
C ARG A 75 34.53 16.00 5.18
N GLY A 76 34.19 17.00 5.98
CA GLY A 76 34.10 16.85 7.45
C GLY A 76 33.04 15.86 7.94
N ALA A 77 31.92 15.70 7.21
CA ALA A 77 30.92 14.69 7.50
C ALA A 77 31.26 13.32 6.89
N ALA A 78 32.01 13.31 5.77
CA ALA A 78 32.54 12.09 5.16
C ALA A 78 33.56 11.39 6.08
N ASP A 79 34.47 12.16 6.68
CA ASP A 79 35.54 11.64 7.56
C ASP A 79 35.02 11.17 8.93
N ALA A 80 33.82 11.61 9.31
CA ALA A 80 33.16 11.22 10.55
C ALA A 80 32.29 9.96 10.42
N LEU A 81 32.20 9.36 9.23
CA LEU A 81 31.42 8.14 9.02
C LEU A 81 32.18 6.90 9.57
N PRO A 82 31.44 5.91 10.11
CA PRO A 82 31.99 4.60 10.42
C PRO A 82 32.57 3.89 9.19
N GLN A 83 33.37 2.84 9.43
CA GLN A 83 33.93 2.01 8.35
C GLN A 83 32.84 1.43 7.43
N ASP A 84 33.13 1.32 6.14
CA ASP A 84 32.22 0.81 5.10
C ASP A 84 31.45 -0.49 5.46
N PRO A 85 32.03 -1.53 6.09
CA PRO A 85 31.27 -2.71 6.49
C PRO A 85 30.19 -2.41 7.55
N VAL A 86 30.44 -1.47 8.46
CA VAL A 86 29.45 -1.05 9.47
C VAL A 86 28.30 -0.32 8.78
N MET A 87 28.63 0.56 7.83
CA MET A 87 27.63 1.27 7.03
C MET A 87 26.76 0.31 6.23
N TRP A 88 27.33 -0.74 5.63
CA TRP A 88 26.56 -1.80 4.97
C TRP A 88 25.57 -2.49 5.90
N VAL A 89 25.99 -2.85 7.12
CA VAL A 89 25.08 -3.47 8.10
C VAL A 89 23.95 -2.52 8.48
N LEU A 90 24.26 -1.25 8.74
CA LEU A 90 23.25 -0.24 9.07
C LEU A 90 22.28 -0.01 7.91
N THR A 91 22.77 0.03 6.67
CA THR A 91 21.94 0.15 5.48
C THR A 91 21.03 -1.06 5.31
N VAL A 92 21.55 -2.28 5.42
CA VAL A 92 20.74 -3.50 5.31
C VAL A 92 19.67 -3.56 6.41
N VAL A 93 20.03 -3.21 7.64
CA VAL A 93 19.06 -3.14 8.76
C VAL A 93 17.99 -2.07 8.48
N GLY A 94 18.40 -0.87 8.04
CA GLY A 94 17.47 0.19 7.67
C GLY A 94 16.53 -0.22 6.53
N GLU A 95 17.03 -0.96 5.56
CA GLU A 95 16.27 -1.47 4.42
C GLU A 95 15.20 -2.47 4.86
N VAL A 96 15.60 -3.46 5.68
CA VAL A 96 14.68 -4.46 6.22
C VAL A 96 13.60 -3.79 7.08
N LEU A 97 13.96 -2.81 7.90
CA LEU A 97 13.00 -2.08 8.74
C LEU A 97 12.03 -1.25 7.90
N THR A 98 12.52 -0.53 6.90
CA THR A 98 11.69 0.37 6.08
C THR A 98 10.78 -0.42 5.15
N LEU A 99 11.29 -1.47 4.49
CA LEU A 99 10.47 -2.38 3.70
C LEU A 99 9.44 -3.10 4.58
N GLY A 100 9.85 -3.63 5.74
CA GLY A 100 8.93 -4.25 6.70
C GLY A 100 7.82 -3.30 7.15
N ALA A 101 8.18 -2.07 7.53
CA ALA A 101 7.22 -1.04 7.91
C ALA A 101 6.27 -0.68 6.76
N SER A 102 6.76 -0.56 5.53
CA SER A 102 5.93 -0.27 4.36
C SER A 102 4.91 -1.37 4.06
N VAL A 103 5.28 -2.65 4.27
CA VAL A 103 4.36 -3.77 4.16
C VAL A 103 3.27 -3.68 5.22
N VAL A 104 3.64 -3.40 6.48
CA VAL A 104 2.66 -3.24 7.58
C VAL A 104 1.70 -2.09 7.30
N VAL A 105 2.22 -0.93 6.88
CA VAL A 105 1.41 0.23 6.50
C VAL A 105 0.52 -0.12 5.31
N GLY A 106 1.05 -0.83 4.30
CA GLY A 106 0.27 -1.29 3.14
C GLY A 106 -0.87 -2.23 3.52
N MET A 107 -0.64 -3.16 4.46
CA MET A 107 -1.68 -4.03 5.00
C MET A 107 -2.75 -3.23 5.77
N TRP A 108 -2.33 -2.30 6.61
CA TRP A 108 -3.24 -1.43 7.36
C TRP A 108 -4.07 -0.54 6.44
N MET A 109 -3.44 0.07 5.43
CA MET A 109 -4.11 0.87 4.41
C MET A 109 -5.12 0.03 3.61
N ARG A 110 -4.78 -1.22 3.29
CA ARG A 110 -5.70 -2.16 2.60
C ARG A 110 -6.91 -2.50 3.46
N GLU A 111 -6.73 -2.65 4.76
CA GLU A 111 -7.80 -2.89 5.72
C GLU A 111 -8.72 -1.66 5.85
N LEU A 112 -8.13 -0.46 5.96
CA LEU A 112 -8.87 0.81 6.03
C LEU A 112 -9.61 1.16 4.74
N THR A 113 -9.00 0.92 3.58
CA THR A 113 -9.57 1.28 2.27
C THR A 113 -10.70 0.32 1.86
N GLY A 114 -10.85 -0.82 2.57
CA GLY A 114 -11.97 -1.72 2.37
C GLY A 114 -12.08 -2.16 0.91
N ALA A 115 -11.02 -2.74 0.33
CA ALA A 115 -11.03 -3.25 -1.04
C ALA A 115 -12.12 -4.33 -1.31
N ASN A 116 -12.78 -4.82 -0.25
CA ASN A 116 -13.97 -5.69 -0.32
C ASN A 116 -15.31 -4.99 0.02
N SER A 117 -15.26 -3.76 0.50
CA SER A 117 -16.43 -2.93 0.78
C SER A 117 -16.70 -2.09 -0.45
N ARG A 118 -17.55 -2.63 -1.35
CA ARG A 118 -18.06 -1.89 -2.50
C ARG A 118 -18.59 -0.54 -2.01
N HIS A 119 -17.85 0.53 -2.32
CA HIS A 119 -18.19 1.89 -1.92
C HIS A 119 -19.63 2.20 -2.34
N GLY A 120 -20.48 2.54 -1.37
CA GLY A 120 -21.89 2.85 -1.57
C GLY A 120 -22.89 1.73 -1.26
N LEU A 121 -22.45 0.56 -0.82
CA LEU A 121 -23.35 -0.48 -0.29
C LEU A 121 -23.27 -0.53 1.23
N ALA A 122 -24.42 -0.41 1.90
CA ALA A 122 -24.52 -0.64 3.33
C ALA A 122 -23.96 -2.04 3.66
N THR A 123 -23.06 -2.12 4.65
CA THR A 123 -22.58 -3.43 5.11
C THR A 123 -23.77 -4.26 5.62
N PRO A 124 -23.68 -5.60 5.66
CA PRO A 124 -24.79 -6.44 6.14
C PRO A 124 -25.27 -6.04 7.54
N THR A 125 -24.36 -5.57 8.39
CA THR A 125 -24.66 -5.06 9.73
C THR A 125 -25.36 -3.70 9.69
N GLN A 126 -24.89 -2.76 8.86
CA GLN A 126 -25.56 -1.46 8.66
C GLN A 126 -26.94 -1.60 8.02
N ALA A 127 -27.11 -2.57 7.10
CA ALA A 127 -28.40 -2.88 6.51
C ALA A 127 -29.35 -3.50 7.56
N ALA A 128 -28.84 -4.38 8.42
CA ALA A 128 -29.60 -4.95 9.52
C ALA A 128 -29.99 -3.92 10.58
N GLU A 129 -29.15 -2.92 10.83
CA GLU A 129 -29.42 -1.80 11.73
C GLU A 129 -30.45 -0.83 11.14
N ALA A 130 -30.34 -0.48 9.85
CA ALA A 130 -31.24 0.46 9.20
C ALA A 130 -32.63 -0.14 8.86
N LEU A 131 -32.70 -1.42 8.49
CA LEU A 131 -33.96 -2.07 8.07
C LEU A 131 -34.52 -3.05 9.10
N GLY A 132 -33.71 -3.54 10.02
CA GLY A 132 -34.03 -4.67 10.88
C GLY A 132 -33.84 -6.02 10.17
N VAL A 133 -33.27 -7.00 10.88
CA VAL A 133 -33.12 -8.39 10.40
C VAL A 133 -34.41 -9.01 9.85
N PRO A 134 -35.61 -8.79 10.44
CA PRO A 134 -36.85 -9.39 9.95
C PRO A 134 -37.26 -8.88 8.55
N ARG A 135 -37.15 -7.56 8.31
CA ARG A 135 -37.46 -6.97 7.00
C ARG A 135 -36.46 -7.40 5.94
N LEU A 136 -35.19 -7.54 6.31
CA LEU A 136 -34.15 -8.05 5.42
C LEU A 136 -34.42 -9.48 4.96
N ARG A 137 -34.89 -10.36 5.87
CA ARG A 137 -35.29 -11.73 5.51
C ARG A 137 -36.53 -11.76 4.62
N ASN A 138 -37.52 -10.91 4.90
CA ASN A 138 -38.74 -10.85 4.09
C ASN A 138 -38.49 -10.31 2.67
N SER A 139 -37.55 -9.37 2.52
CA SER A 139 -37.16 -8.83 1.22
C SER A 139 -36.03 -9.62 0.54
N ALA A 140 -35.56 -10.73 1.13
CA ALA A 140 -34.41 -11.48 0.62
C ALA A 140 -34.63 -12.03 -0.79
N GLU A 141 -35.86 -12.39 -1.15
CA GLU A 141 -36.24 -12.83 -2.50
C GLU A 141 -36.15 -11.71 -3.54
N VAL A 142 -36.44 -10.46 -3.14
CA VAL A 142 -36.31 -9.27 -3.99
C VAL A 142 -34.85 -8.82 -4.12
N ILE A 143 -34.08 -8.95 -3.05
CA ILE A 143 -32.66 -8.55 -3.00
C ILE A 143 -31.76 -9.56 -3.74
N ARG A 144 -32.03 -10.86 -3.59
CA ARG A 144 -31.27 -11.96 -4.24
C ARG A 144 -32.18 -12.95 -4.95
N PRO A 145 -32.86 -12.52 -6.03
CA PRO A 145 -33.73 -13.40 -6.80
C PRO A 145 -32.96 -14.57 -7.42
N ASP A 146 -31.64 -14.44 -7.64
CA ASP A 146 -30.76 -15.49 -8.13
C ASP A 146 -30.66 -16.71 -7.20
N LEU A 147 -30.63 -16.50 -5.88
CA LEU A 147 -30.58 -17.58 -4.90
C LEU A 147 -31.97 -18.17 -4.61
N TYR A 148 -32.99 -17.31 -4.54
CA TYR A 148 -34.33 -17.71 -4.09
C TYR A 148 -35.29 -18.12 -5.23
N ALA A 149 -35.03 -17.73 -6.49
CA ALA A 149 -35.83 -18.21 -7.63
C ALA A 149 -35.70 -19.73 -7.83
N ARG A 150 -34.57 -20.33 -7.44
CA ARG A 150 -34.36 -21.78 -7.53
C ARG A 150 -35.13 -22.54 -6.44
N SER A 151 -35.34 -21.96 -5.26
CA SER A 151 -36.18 -22.55 -4.20
C SER A 151 -37.68 -22.48 -4.53
N GLY A 152 -38.15 -21.37 -5.12
CA GLY A 152 -39.56 -21.24 -5.53
C GLY A 152 -39.99 -22.24 -6.60
N ARG A 153 -39.07 -22.64 -7.50
CA ARG A 153 -39.34 -23.64 -8.54
C ARG A 153 -39.40 -25.07 -8.00
N ARG A 154 -38.64 -25.40 -6.94
CA ARG A 154 -38.66 -26.74 -6.31
C ARG A 154 -39.93 -27.00 -5.49
N GLY A 155 -40.54 -25.96 -4.92
CA GLY A 155 -41.79 -26.10 -4.17
C GLY A 155 -43.05 -26.28 -5.03
N ARG A 156 -43.01 -25.89 -6.32
CA ARG A 156 -44.19 -25.87 -7.21
C ARG A 156 -44.31 -27.09 -8.14
N GLY A 157 -43.41 -28.07 -8.01
CA GLY A 157 -43.37 -29.30 -8.82
C GLY A 157 -43.87 -30.57 -8.13
N GLY A 158 -44.40 -30.47 -6.90
CA GLY A 158 -44.78 -31.61 -6.06
C GLY A 158 -46.25 -31.61 -5.64
N SER A 159 -47.18 -31.51 -6.59
CA SER A 159 -48.53 -32.06 -6.42
C SER A 159 -49.15 -32.32 -7.79
N LYS A 160 -49.06 -33.56 -8.24
CA LYS A 160 -50.00 -34.16 -9.18
C LYS A 160 -50.48 -35.45 -8.54
#